data_AF-A0A2J0LV06-F1
#
_entry.id   AF-A0A2J0LV06-F1
#
_cell.length_a   1.000
_cell.length_b   1.000
_cell.length_c   1.000
_cell.angle_alpha   90.00
_cell.angle_beta   90.00
_cell.angle_gamma   90.00
#
_symmetry.space_group_name_H-M   'P 1'
#
loop_
_entity.id
_entity.type
_entity.pdbx_description
1 polymer ?
#
loop_
_entity_poly.entity_id
_entity_poly.type
_entity_poly.pdbx_seq_one_letter_code
_entity_poly.pdbx_strand_id
1 'polypeptide(L)' 'MGEKKHFTAEEAKKIGEKLGIKWDRFDVDQFRRGMDVELEHGLCDPETNVTGDDLLITGKIALAHLNEFSDYYDRLEKL' A
#
# COMPACT_ATOMS: atom_id res chain seq x y z
N MET A 1 19.29 -9.77 5.29
CA MET A 1 18.23 -8.96 4.67
C MET A 1 17.12 -9.92 4.34
N GLY A 2 16.04 -9.92 5.12
CA GLY A 2 14.89 -10.78 4.87
C GLY A 2 14.24 -10.39 3.55
N GLU A 3 13.68 -11.37 2.84
CA GLU A 3 12.88 -11.14 1.64
C GLU A 3 11.79 -10.12 1.96
N LYS A 4 11.87 -8.92 1.38
CA LYS A 4 10.80 -7.94 1.47
C LYS A 4 9.58 -8.57 0.81
N LYS A 5 8.49 -8.75 1.55
CA LYS A 5 7.21 -9.13 0.95
C LYS A 5 6.85 -8.03 -0.04
N HIS A 6 6.68 -8.41 -1.30
CA HIS A 6 6.22 -7.53 -2.35
C HIS A 6 4.89 -8.04 -2.85
N PHE A 7 3.91 -7.16 -2.92
CA PHE A 7 2.61 -7.44 -3.51
C PHE A 7 2.74 -7.56 -5.02
N THR A 8 2.00 -8.50 -5.59
CA THR A 8 1.80 -8.52 -7.03
C THR A 8 0.81 -7.43 -7.45
N ALA A 9 0.92 -6.96 -8.69
CA ALA A 9 -0.06 -6.02 -9.24
C ALA A 9 -1.49 -6.59 -9.22
N GLU A 10 -1.64 -7.92 -9.36
CA GLU A 10 -2.94 -8.58 -9.28
C GLU A 10 -3.55 -8.54 -7.88
N GLU A 11 -2.74 -8.76 -6.84
CA GLU A 11 -3.19 -8.63 -5.45
C GLU A 11 -3.61 -7.20 -5.13
N ALA A 12 -2.75 -6.24 -5.47
CA ALA A 12 -3.04 -4.82 -5.28
C ALA A 12 -4.31 -4.39 -6.02
N LYS A 13 -4.50 -4.87 -7.26
CA LYS A 13 -5.72 -4.59 -8.03
C LYS A 13 -6.96 -5.17 -7.35
N LYS A 14 -6.93 -6.44 -6.89
CA LYS A 14 -8.05 -7.07 -6.18
C LYS A 14 -8.42 -6.33 -4.90
N ILE A 15 -7.42 -5.87 -4.14
CA ILE A 15 -7.65 -5.07 -2.94
C ILE A 15 -8.21 -3.69 -3.30
N GLY A 16 -7.65 -3.02 -4.31
CA GLY A 16 -8.16 -1.74 -4.79
C GLY A 16 -9.60 -1.82 -5.29
N GLU A 17 -9.98 -2.89 -5.98
CA GLU A 17 -11.37 -3.16 -6.40
C GLU A 17 -12.29 -3.32 -5.19
N LYS A 18 -11.88 -4.05 -4.15
CA LYS A 18 -12.64 -4.17 -2.89
C LYS A 18 -12.78 -2.83 -2.16
N LEU A 19 -11.80 -1.95 -2.29
CA LEU A 19 -11.81 -0.60 -1.72
C LEU A 19 -12.54 0.43 -2.60
N GLY A 20 -12.99 0.04 -3.80
CA GLY A 20 -13.69 0.93 -4.72
C GLY A 20 -12.79 1.96 -5.41
N ILE A 21 -11.49 1.68 -5.54
CA ILE A 21 -10.54 2.54 -6.24
C ILE A 21 -10.87 2.58 -7.74
N LYS A 22 -10.95 3.80 -8.29
CA LYS A 22 -11.31 4.05 -9.69
C LYS A 22 -10.14 4.09 -10.67
N TRP A 23 -8.91 4.17 -10.16
CA TRP A 23 -7.67 4.25 -10.94
C TRP A 23 -7.58 5.47 -11.87
N ASP A 24 -8.24 6.58 -11.50
CA ASP A 24 -8.31 7.82 -12.26
C ASP A 24 -7.23 8.83 -11.85
N ARG A 25 -6.90 8.89 -10.55
CA ARG A 25 -5.89 9.81 -9.99
C ARG A 25 -4.50 9.19 -9.88
N PHE A 26 -4.44 7.88 -9.66
CA PHE A 26 -3.24 7.08 -9.52
C PHE A 26 -3.50 5.69 -10.08
N ASP A 27 -2.44 4.97 -10.43
CA ASP A 27 -2.53 3.64 -11.02
C ASP A 27 -2.32 2.51 -10.01
N VAL A 28 -2.50 1.27 -10.49
CA VAL A 28 -2.32 0.06 -9.69
C VAL A 28 -0.89 -0.08 -9.18
N ASP A 29 0.10 0.40 -9.93
CA ASP A 29 1.51 0.27 -9.55
C ASP A 29 1.82 1.16 -8.36
N GLN A 30 1.38 2.41 -8.38
CA GLN A 30 1.51 3.36 -7.27
C GLN A 30 0.81 2.85 -6.00
N PHE A 31 -0.40 2.30 -6.14
CA PHE A 31 -1.09 1.67 -5.00
C PHE A 31 -0.36 0.44 -4.46
N ARG A 32 0.14 -0.43 -5.34
CA ARG A 32 0.93 -1.62 -4.97
C ARG A 32 2.21 -1.21 -4.23
N ARG A 33 2.96 -0.24 -4.74
CA ARG A 33 4.17 0.26 -4.08
C ARG A 33 3.83 0.84 -2.71
N GLY A 34 2.69 1.52 -2.61
CA GLY A 34 2.17 1.95 -1.31
C GLY A 34 1.92 0.80 -0.36
N MET A 35 1.21 -0.24 -0.79
CA MET A 35 0.98 -1.42 0.03
C MET A 35 2.29 -2.08 0.51
N ASP A 36 3.32 -2.13 -0.34
CA ASP A 36 4.64 -2.66 0.04
C ASP A 36 5.30 -1.82 1.16
N VAL A 37 5.17 -0.49 1.10
CA VAL A 37 5.68 0.43 2.12
C VAL A 37 4.90 0.27 3.43
N GLU A 38 3.57 0.22 3.35
CA GLU A 38 2.69 0.14 4.52
C GLU A 38 2.74 -1.21 5.25
N LEU A 39 3.47 -2.21 4.74
CA LEU A 39 3.81 -3.42 5.49
C LEU A 39 4.65 -3.14 6.74
N GLU A 40 5.27 -1.96 6.83
CA GLU A 40 5.89 -1.47 8.06
C GLU A 40 4.90 -1.50 9.24
N HIS A 41 3.62 -1.16 8.99
CA HIS A 41 2.55 -1.20 9.99
C HIS A 41 1.97 -2.61 10.23
N GLY A 42 2.66 -3.64 9.76
CA GLY A 42 2.32 -5.05 9.92
C GLY A 42 3.22 -5.79 10.89
N LEU A 43 3.39 -7.10 10.67
CA LEU A 43 4.23 -7.96 11.50
C LEU A 43 5.73 -7.64 11.37
N CYS A 44 6.10 -6.77 10.42
CA CYS A 44 7.47 -6.30 10.23
C CYS A 44 7.96 -5.46 11.41
N ASP A 45 7.10 -4.59 11.96
CA ASP A 45 7.40 -3.79 13.15
C ASP A 45 6.33 -4.00 14.24
N PRO A 46 6.58 -4.88 15.22
CA PRO A 46 5.63 -5.15 16.29
C PRO A 46 5.23 -3.93 17.13
N GLU A 47 6.06 -2.88 17.19
CA GLU A 47 5.76 -1.69 17.99
C GLU A 47 4.70 -0.80 17.33
N THR A 48 4.64 -0.79 16.00
CA THR A 48 3.68 -0.02 15.21
C THR A 48 2.66 -0.90 14.46
N ASN A 49 2.64 -2.21 14.74
CA ASN A 49 1.75 -3.16 14.11
C ASN A 49 0.27 -2.87 14.44
N VAL A 50 -0.44 -2.38 13.45
CA VAL A 50 -1.89 -2.14 13.50
C VAL A 50 -2.67 -2.91 12.43
N THR A 51 -1.95 -3.53 11.48
CA THR A 51 -2.57 -4.27 10.36
C THR A 51 -2.57 -5.78 10.59
N GLY A 52 -1.59 -6.31 11.33
CA GLY A 52 -1.37 -7.75 11.45
C GLY A 52 -1.10 -8.44 10.11
N ASP A 53 -0.49 -7.75 9.14
CA ASP A 53 -0.34 -8.17 7.74
C ASP A 53 -1.68 -8.38 6.99
N ASP A 54 -2.81 -7.84 7.50
CA ASP A 54 -4.08 -7.89 6.78
C ASP A 54 -4.04 -6.98 5.54
N LEU A 55 -4.13 -7.60 4.36
CA LEU A 55 -3.98 -6.91 3.08
C LEU A 55 -4.98 -5.79 2.86
N LEU A 56 -6.19 -5.93 3.40
CA LEU A 56 -7.24 -4.93 3.23
C LEU A 56 -6.99 -3.73 4.14
N ILE A 57 -6.51 -3.95 5.37
CA ILE A 57 -6.12 -2.87 6.28
C ILE A 57 -4.88 -2.15 5.75
N THR A 58 -3.84 -2.88 5.34
CA THR A 58 -2.65 -2.31 4.69
C THR A 58 -3.02 -1.47 3.46
N GLY A 59 -3.90 -2.00 2.59
CA GLY A 59 -4.41 -1.27 1.44
C GLY A 59 -5.21 0.00 1.80
N LYS A 60 -5.92 0.03 2.93
CA LYS A 60 -6.62 1.24 3.40
C LYS A 60 -5.65 2.33 3.84
N ILE A 61 -4.55 1.97 4.48
CA ILE A 61 -3.51 2.94 4.86
C ILE A 61 -2.89 3.52 3.59
N ALA A 62 -2.52 2.67 2.63
CA ALA A 62 -1.97 3.14 1.37
C ALA A 62 -2.93 4.06 0.59
N LEU A 63 -4.21 3.71 0.59
CA LEU A 63 -5.26 4.54 -0.01
C LEU A 63 -5.43 5.89 0.72
N ALA A 64 -5.28 5.93 2.05
CA ALA A 64 -5.39 7.17 2.80
C ALA A 64 -4.36 8.21 2.32
N HIS A 65 -3.09 7.80 2.19
CA HIS A 65 -2.02 8.66 1.67
C HIS A 65 -2.24 9.07 0.21
N LEU A 66 -2.71 8.15 -0.63
CA LEU A 66 -3.03 8.47 -2.03
C LEU A 66 -4.24 9.40 -2.21
N ASN A 67 -5.14 9.44 -1.22
CA ASN A 67 -6.20 10.44 -1.18
C ASN A 67 -5.69 11.84 -0.79
N GLU A 68 -4.63 11.93 0.02
CA GLU A 68 -3.96 13.19 0.35
C GLU A 68 -3.15 13.71 -0.84
N PHE A 69 -2.33 12.85 -1.43
CA PHE A 69 -1.54 13.13 -2.62
C PHE A 69 -1.55 11.94 -3.56
N SER A 70 -2.09 12.10 -4.76
CA SER A 70 -2.18 11.00 -5.72
C SER A 70 -0.83 10.47 -6.19
N ASP A 71 0.24 11.26 -6.02
CA ASP A 71 1.63 10.93 -6.31
C ASP A 71 2.47 10.68 -5.04
N TYR A 72 1.83 10.37 -3.90
CA TYR A 72 2.50 10.25 -2.60
C TYR A 72 3.72 9.33 -2.64
N TYR A 73 3.57 8.12 -3.19
CA TYR A 73 4.65 7.14 -3.22
C TYR A 73 5.71 7.49 -4.27
N ASP A 74 5.34 8.13 -5.38
CA ASP A 74 6.31 8.71 -6.32
C ASP A 74 7.19 9.79 -5.67
N ARG A 75 6.65 10.55 -4.70
CA ARG A 75 7.41 11.54 -3.93
C ARG A 75 8.31 10.89 -2.90
N LEU A 76 7.80 9.89 -2.19
CA LEU A 76 8.55 9.16 -1.17
C LEU A 76 9.80 8.49 -1.77
N GLU A 77 9.70 7.93 -2.97
CA GLU A 77 10.85 7.31 -3.67
C GLU A 77 11.96 8.30 -4.07
N LYS A 78 11.69 9.61 -4.04
CA LYS A 78 12.65 10.67 -4.41
C LYS A 78 13.35 11.31 -3.21
N LEU A 79 12.97 10.94 -1.99
CA LEU A 79 13.59 11.39 -0.75
C LEU A 79 14.78 10.51 -0.37
#